data_AF-A0A3D1XSU4-F1
#
_entry.id   AF-A0A3D1XSU4-F1
#
_cell.length_a   1.000
_cell.length_b   1.000
_cell.length_c   1.000
_cell.angle_alpha   90.00
_cell.angle_beta   90.00
_cell.angle_gamma   90.00
#
_symmetry.space_group_name_H-M   'P 1'
#
loop_
_entity.id
_entity.type
_entity.pdbx_description
1 polymer ?
#
loop_
_entity_poly.entity_id
_entity_poly.type
_entity_poly.pdbx_seq_one_letter_code
_entity_poly.pdbx_strand_id
1 'polypeptide(L)'
;MQPIQINDPEKIEQFLSKIALTGKGFTTECLLMDAYDAGLDYPDYLKAEGEDPDASYEGKSPAWAKYHMRQGKRVYMVYGERGKDRRTHFSETP
;
A
#
# COMPACT_ATOMS: atom_id res chain seq x y z
N MET A 1 13.22 2.45 -5.41
CA MET A 1 13.11 2.54 -3.94
C MET A 1 13.56 1.23 -3.28
N GLN A 2 14.16 1.27 -2.09
CA GLN A 2 14.54 0.06 -1.36
C GLN A 2 13.30 -0.63 -0.79
N PRO A 3 13.20 -1.98 -0.85
CA PRO A 3 12.06 -2.67 -0.28
C PRO A 3 12.04 -2.50 1.24
N ILE A 4 10.86 -2.25 1.78
CA ILE A 4 10.65 -2.16 3.22
C ILE A 4 9.70 -3.26 3.68
N GLN A 5 9.90 -3.69 4.92
CA GLN A 5 9.04 -4.64 5.59
C GLN A 5 8.83 -4.16 7.02
N ILE A 6 7.57 -4.03 7.42
CA ILE A 6 7.15 -3.55 8.73
C ILE A 6 6.20 -4.63 9.27
N ASN A 7 6.43 -5.06 10.51
CA ASN A 7 5.61 -6.05 11.21
C ASN A 7 5.00 -5.47 12.50
N ASP A 8 4.96 -4.14 12.57
CA ASP A 8 4.57 -3.36 13.73
C ASP A 8 3.35 -2.54 13.31
N PRO A 9 2.15 -2.87 13.81
CA PRO A 9 0.90 -2.27 13.35
C PRO A 9 0.89 -0.74 13.41
N GLU A 10 1.36 -0.15 14.51
CA GLU A 10 1.39 1.31 14.67
C GLU A 10 2.28 1.97 13.61
N LYS A 11 3.43 1.35 13.31
CA LYS A 11 4.31 1.83 12.23
C LYS A 11 3.71 1.61 10.86
N ILE A 12 2.96 0.53 10.66
CA ILE A 12 2.26 0.25 9.41
C ILE A 12 1.20 1.33 9.16
N GLU A 13 0.38 1.65 10.17
CA GLU A 13 -0.63 2.70 10.08
C GLU A 13 0.02 4.05 9.73
N GLN A 14 1.04 4.46 10.48
CA GLN A 14 1.76 5.71 10.21
C GLN A 14 2.41 5.74 8.82
N PHE A 15 2.92 4.60 8.37
CA PHE A 15 3.52 4.49 7.05
C PHE A 15 2.47 4.64 5.95
N LEU A 16 1.37 3.88 6.04
CA LEU A 16 0.27 3.90 5.08
C LEU A 16 -0.43 5.26 5.03
N SER A 17 -0.56 5.94 6.17
CA SER A 17 -1.20 7.27 6.24
C SER A 17 -0.41 8.34 5.50
N LYS A 18 0.87 8.08 5.21
CA LYS A 18 1.79 8.96 4.51
C LYS A 18 1.94 8.60 3.04
N ILE A 19 1.34 7.50 2.60
CA ILE A 19 1.36 7.05 1.21
C ILE A 19 0.16 7.63 0.47
N ALA A 20 0.48 8.40 -0.57
CA ALA A 20 -0.48 8.86 -1.56
C ALA A 20 -0.13 8.23 -2.91
N LEU A 21 -1.15 7.76 -3.63
CA LEU A 21 -1.05 7.10 -4.91
C LEU A 21 -1.85 7.91 -5.93
N THR A 22 -1.16 8.41 -6.95
CA THR A 22 -1.74 9.22 -8.04
C THR A 22 -1.56 8.52 -9.39
N GLY A 23 -2.05 9.07 -10.49
CA GLY A 23 -1.89 8.49 -11.83
C GLY A 23 -3.16 7.83 -12.37
N LYS A 24 -3.01 6.74 -13.15
CA LYS A 24 -4.14 6.04 -13.79
C LYS A 24 -4.54 4.76 -13.06
N GLY A 25 -5.84 4.49 -13.00
CA GLY A 25 -6.41 3.36 -12.26
C GLY A 25 -6.74 3.73 -10.82
N PHE A 26 -6.27 2.93 -9.87
CA PHE A 26 -6.46 3.19 -8.43
C PHE A 26 -5.61 4.37 -7.95
N THR A 27 -6.28 5.40 -7.44
CA THR A 27 -5.68 6.59 -6.84
C THR A 27 -6.25 6.82 -5.45
N THR A 28 -5.40 7.18 -4.50
CA THR A 28 -5.79 7.49 -3.13
C THR A 28 -4.85 8.53 -2.55
N GLU A 29 -5.36 9.42 -1.72
CA GLU A 29 -4.53 10.37 -0.98
C GLU A 29 -3.97 9.77 0.32
N CYS A 30 -4.56 8.67 0.79
CA CYS A 30 -4.20 8.01 2.04
C CYS A 30 -4.46 6.50 1.94
N LEU A 31 -3.42 5.73 1.64
CA LEU A 31 -3.54 4.28 1.46
C LEU A 31 -4.05 3.55 2.72
N LEU A 32 -3.88 4.15 3.89
CA LEU A 32 -4.42 3.62 5.15
C LEU A 32 -5.95 3.53 5.13
N MET A 33 -6.64 4.53 4.58
CA MET A 33 -8.10 4.50 4.52
C MET A 33 -8.59 3.35 3.64
N ASP A 34 -7.94 3.10 2.51
CA ASP A 34 -8.28 1.98 1.64
C ASP A 34 -7.99 0.63 2.29
N ALA A 35 -6.96 0.55 3.15
CA ALA A 35 -6.70 -0.65 3.93
C ALA A 35 -7.84 -0.91 4.95
N TYR A 36 -8.35 0.14 5.60
CA TYR A 36 -9.51 0.04 6.50
C TYR A 36 -10.79 -0.33 5.77
N ASP A 37 -11.04 0.26 4.59
CA ASP A 37 -12.18 -0.12 3.74
C ASP A 37 -12.08 -1.56 3.25
N ALA A 38 -10.86 -2.09 3.08
CA ALA A 38 -10.61 -3.51 2.79
C ALA A 38 -10.73 -4.41 4.04
N GLY A 39 -11.04 -3.87 5.22
CA GLY A 39 -11.19 -4.61 6.47
C GLY A 39 -9.85 -4.97 7.14
N LEU A 40 -8.79 -4.23 6.85
CA LEU A 40 -7.51 -4.32 7.55
C LEU A 40 -7.41 -3.22 8.62
N ASP A 41 -8.26 -3.29 9.64
CA ASP A 41 -8.31 -2.31 10.73
C ASP A 41 -7.02 -2.23 11.57
N TYR A 42 -6.25 -3.31 11.59
CA TYR A 42 -5.01 -3.42 12.37
C TYR A 42 -4.01 -4.36 11.67
N PRO A 43 -3.39 -3.91 10.56
CA PRO A 43 -2.48 -4.74 9.78
C PRO A 43 -1.25 -5.15 10.61
N ASP A 44 -0.95 -6.45 10.64
CA ASP A 44 0.20 -7.00 11.36
C ASP A 44 1.46 -7.12 10.50
N TYR A 45 1.29 -6.89 9.20
CA TYR A 45 2.36 -7.03 8.22
C TYR A 45 2.17 -6.07 7.06
N LEU A 46 3.23 -5.36 6.69
CA LEU A 46 3.33 -4.56 5.48
C LEU A 46 4.67 -4.83 4.79
N LYS A 47 4.62 -5.00 3.47
CA LYS A 47 5.79 -5.01 2.62
C LYS A 47 5.57 -4.05 1.46
N ALA A 48 6.47 -3.11 1.25
CA ALA A 48 6.43 -2.22 0.09
C ALA A 48 7.70 -2.38 -0.75
N GLU A 49 7.54 -2.51 -2.07
CA GLU A 49 8.64 -2.76 -3.00
C GLU A 49 8.40 -2.15 -4.39
N GLY A 50 9.46 -2.09 -5.19
CA GLY A 50 9.42 -1.45 -6.50
C GLY A 50 9.56 0.08 -6.43
N GLU A 51 9.42 0.72 -7.58
CA GLU A 51 9.52 2.17 -7.72
C GLU A 51 8.44 2.63 -8.68
N ASP A 52 7.62 3.58 -8.23
CA ASP A 52 6.53 4.16 -9.02
C ASP A 52 6.61 5.68 -8.95
N PRO A 53 6.81 6.37 -10.09
CA PRO A 53 6.81 7.83 -10.13
C PRO A 53 5.46 8.44 -9.76
N ASP A 54 4.37 7.70 -9.97
CA ASP A 54 3.01 8.15 -9.66
C ASP A 54 2.62 7.87 -8.20
N ALA A 55 3.51 7.26 -7.41
CA ALA A 55 3.37 7.08 -5.97
C ALA A 55 4.21 8.12 -5.21
N SER A 56 3.68 8.59 -4.07
CA SER A 56 4.30 9.59 -3.21
C SER A 56 4.29 9.12 -1.76
N TYR A 57 5.39 9.29 -1.05
CA TYR A 57 5.50 9.05 0.39
C TYR A 57 5.91 10.36 1.08
N GLU A 58 5.09 10.83 2.03
CA GLU A 58 5.29 12.13 2.69
C GLU A 58 5.44 13.29 1.69
N GLY A 59 4.68 13.25 0.59
CA GLY A 59 4.77 14.25 -0.49
C GLY A 59 6.02 14.14 -1.37
N LYS A 60 6.85 13.10 -1.19
CA LYS A 60 8.02 12.82 -2.03
C LYS A 60 7.76 11.67 -3.00
N SER A 61 7.90 11.96 -4.28
CA SER A 61 7.96 10.96 -5.35
C SER A 61 9.41 10.77 -5.83
N PRO A 62 9.78 9.58 -6.35
CA PRO A 62 9.00 8.36 -6.47
C PRO A 62 8.91 7.57 -5.15
N ALA A 63 7.80 6.86 -4.95
CA ALA A 63 7.63 5.93 -3.83
C ALA A 63 7.55 4.48 -4.33
N TRP A 64 7.02 3.57 -3.51
CA TRP A 64 6.91 2.15 -3.84
C TRP A 64 5.78 1.89 -4.83
N ALA A 65 5.99 0.90 -5.69
CA ALA A 65 5.02 0.49 -6.68
C ALA A 65 4.04 -0.55 -6.13
N LYS A 66 4.52 -1.45 -5.27
CA LYS A 66 3.73 -2.54 -4.71
C LYS A 66 3.63 -2.39 -3.20
N TYR A 67 2.43 -2.56 -2.68
CA TYR A 67 2.15 -2.58 -1.24
C TYR A 67 1.43 -3.88 -0.92
N HIS A 68 1.98 -4.67 -0.01
CA HIS A 68 1.40 -5.92 0.45
C HIS A 68 1.13 -5.78 1.94
N MET A 69 -0.13 -5.57 2.27
CA MET A 69 -0.63 -5.49 3.63
C MET A 69 -1.32 -6.80 3.98
N ARG A 70 -1.16 -7.25 5.21
CA ARG A 70 -1.83 -8.42 5.74
C ARG A 70 -2.28 -8.15 7.18
N GLN A 71 -3.38 -8.80 7.53
CA GLN A 71 -3.90 -8.88 8.88
C GLN A 71 -4.44 -10.30 9.11
N GLY A 72 -3.67 -11.16 9.78
CA GLY A 72 -4.08 -12.53 10.05
C GLY A 72 -4.34 -13.34 8.76
N LYS A 73 -5.62 -13.53 8.39
CA LYS A 73 -6.05 -14.21 7.15
C LYS A 73 -6.38 -13.27 6.00
N ARG A 74 -6.51 -11.97 6.26
CA ARG A 74 -6.85 -10.96 5.27
C ARG A 74 -5.58 -10.43 4.63
N VAL A 75 -5.58 -10.31 3.32
CA VAL A 75 -4.47 -9.79 2.55
C VAL A 75 -4.98 -8.75 1.57
N TYR A 76 -4.33 -7.59 1.56
CA TYR A 76 -4.61 -6.50 0.65
C TYR A 76 -3.33 -6.10 -0.07
N MET A 77 -3.34 -6.21 -1.39
CA MET A 77 -2.21 -5.95 -2.25
C MET A 77 -2.54 -4.84 -3.24
N VAL A 78 -1.67 -3.86 -3.36
CA VAL A 78 -1.76 -2.78 -4.34
C VAL A 78 -0.58 -2.91 -5.29
N TYR A 79 -0.87 -2.89 -6.59
CA TYR A 79 0.12 -3.01 -7.66
C TYR A 79 0.04 -1.78 -8.56
N GLY A 80 1.04 -0.93 -8.45
CA GLY A 80 1.40 0.11 -9.41
C GLY A 80 2.51 -0.38 -10.33
N GLU A 81 2.50 0.10 -11.56
CA GLU A 81 3.59 -0.06 -12.52
C GLU A 81 3.54 1.12 -13.49
N ARG A 82 4.71 1.64 -13.87
CA ARG A 82 4.81 2.76 -14.80
C ARG A 82 4.10 2.44 -16.11
N GLY A 83 3.06 3.21 -16.43
CA GLY A 83 2.30 3.09 -17.68
C GLY A 83 1.21 2.01 -17.68
N LYS A 84 0.94 1.35 -16.54
CA LYS A 84 -0.23 0.49 -16.36
C LYS A 84 -1.18 1.09 -15.32
N ASP A 85 -2.45 0.78 -15.47
CA ASP A 85 -3.46 1.14 -14.46
C ASP A 85 -3.14 0.44 -13.14
N ARG A 86 -3.07 1.21 -12.06
CA ARG A 86 -2.87 0.68 -10.71
C ARG A 86 -4.06 -0.19 -10.33
N ARG A 87 -3.78 -1.37 -9.77
CA ARG A 87 -4.80 -2.34 -9.37
C ARG A 87 -4.65 -2.71 -7.91
N THR A 88 -5.78 -2.99 -7.29
CA THR A 88 -5.85 -3.53 -5.93
C THR A 88 -6.35 -4.97 -6.00
N HIS A 89 -5.88 -5.79 -5.06
CA HIS A 89 -6.25 -7.18 -4.93
C HIS A 89 -6.46 -7.49 -3.46
N PHE A 90 -7.65 -7.99 -3.15
CA PHE A 90 -8.02 -8.42 -1.82
C PHE A 90 -8.24 -9.92 -1.82
N SER A 91 -7.73 -10.61 -0.81
CA SER A 91 -7.91 -12.04 -0.62
C SER A 91 -8.06 -12.38 0.86
N GLU A 92 -8.99 -13.29 1.17
CA GLU A 92 -9.11 -13.92 2.49
C GLU A 92 -8.69 -15.38 2.36
N THR A 93 -7.59 -15.76 3.01
CA THR A 93 -7.14 -17.15 3.01
C THR A 93 -8.06 -17.99 3.90
N PRO A 94 -8.58 -19.16 3.44
CA PRO A 94 -9.55 -19.98 4.18
C PRO A 94 -9.14 -20.39 5.61
#